data_AF-A0A2V8QDK2-F1
#
_entry.id   AF-A0A2V8QDK2-F1
#
_cell.length_a   1.000
_cell.length_b   1.000
_cell.length_c   1.000
_cell.angle_alpha   90.00
_cell.angle_beta   90.00
_cell.angle_gamma   90.00
#
_symmetry.space_group_name_H-M   'P 1'
#
loop_
_entity.id
_entity.type
_entity.pdbx_description
1 polymer ?
#
loop_
_entity_poly.entity_id
_entity_poly.type
_entity_poly.pdbx_seq_one_letter_code
_entity_poly.pdbx_strand_id
1 'polypeptide(L)'
;IAPSFVPETMRALELLKLFVTHPQGMAVVVDEFGGIEGIITMEDIVEEILSDAVPGDDVALYIEPLGNGKFLVSGNARLDDLSEHLGFQIDAEGIDTIGGLVFTRLGYLPPSGTKLQIPHLAITVRRSGRKRIEEILLEKTTAFEAAA
;
A
#
# COMPACT_ATOMS: atom_id res chain seq x y z
N ILE A 1 -9.49 -9.10 28.88
CA ILE A 1 -8.17 -9.74 28.71
C ILE A 1 -7.22 -8.60 28.36
N ALA A 2 -6.18 -8.37 29.15
CA ALA A 2 -5.24 -7.27 28.91
C ALA A 2 -4.41 -7.55 27.64
N PRO A 3 -4.09 -6.54 26.81
CA PRO A 3 -3.18 -6.72 25.69
C PRO A 3 -1.80 -7.16 26.22
N SER A 4 -1.18 -8.12 25.54
CA SER A 4 0.21 -8.49 25.84
C SER A 4 1.13 -7.34 25.42
N PHE A 5 2.02 -6.92 26.31
CA PHE A 5 3.07 -5.95 26.00
C PHE A 5 4.36 -6.71 25.70
N VAL A 6 5.01 -6.38 24.59
CA VAL A 6 6.22 -7.06 24.14
C VAL A 6 7.30 -6.03 23.78
N PRO A 7 8.58 -6.28 24.12
CA PRO A 7 9.65 -5.37 23.75
C PRO A 7 9.86 -5.39 22.23
N GLU A 8 10.21 -4.23 21.65
CA GLU A 8 10.54 -4.11 20.21
C GLU A 8 11.70 -5.04 19.77
N THR A 9 12.56 -5.42 20.70
CA THR A 9 13.70 -6.33 20.47
C THR A 9 13.31 -7.81 20.44
N MET A 10 12.05 -8.16 20.74
CA MET A 10 11.58 -9.54 20.71
C MET A 10 11.59 -10.09 19.28
N ARG A 11 12.05 -11.34 19.11
CA ARG A 11 12.05 -11.98 17.79
C ARG A 11 10.62 -12.34 17.36
N ALA A 12 10.28 -12.05 16.10
CA ALA A 12 8.96 -12.35 15.53
C ALA A 12 8.55 -13.83 15.70
N LEU A 13 9.47 -14.78 15.51
CA LEU A 13 9.20 -16.22 15.72
C LEU A 13 8.91 -16.59 17.18
N GLU A 14 9.42 -15.82 18.14
CA GLU A 14 9.13 -16.01 19.55
C GLU A 14 7.74 -15.48 19.89
N LEU A 15 7.39 -14.30 19.38
CA LEU A 15 6.05 -13.74 19.51
C LEU A 15 4.98 -14.61 18.82
N LEU A 16 5.28 -15.19 17.67
CA LEU A 16 4.39 -16.15 16.99
C LEU A 16 4.11 -17.38 17.87
N LYS A 17 5.13 -17.92 18.57
CA LYS A 17 4.92 -19.03 19.51
C LYS A 17 4.02 -18.61 20.68
N LEU A 18 4.13 -17.37 21.15
CA LEU A 18 3.24 -16.85 22.18
C LEU A 18 1.79 -16.75 21.70
N PHE A 19 1.55 -16.25 20.49
CA PHE A 19 0.22 -16.19 19.86
C PHE A 19 -0.39 -17.58 19.56
N VAL A 20 0.44 -18.60 19.31
CA VAL A 20 -0.04 -19.99 19.14
C VAL A 20 -0.39 -20.63 20.49
N THR A 21 0.36 -20.33 21.54
CA THR A 21 0.15 -20.91 22.88
C THR A 21 -0.92 -20.20 23.70
N HIS A 22 -1.13 -18.91 23.43
CA HIS A 22 -2.16 -18.09 24.04
C HIS A 22 -3.02 -17.53 22.90
N PRO A 23 -4.36 -17.67 22.91
CA PRO A 23 -5.24 -17.26 21.80
C PRO A 23 -5.38 -15.73 21.66
N GLN A 24 -4.34 -14.98 22.02
CA GLN A 24 -4.19 -13.56 21.84
C GLN A 24 -3.49 -13.37 20.49
N GLY A 25 -4.16 -12.83 19.49
CA GLY A 25 -3.58 -12.60 18.15
C GLY A 25 -2.93 -11.22 17.99
N MET A 26 -2.76 -10.47 19.07
CA MET A 26 -2.35 -9.06 19.03
C MET A 26 -1.56 -8.69 20.29
N ALA A 27 -0.51 -7.89 20.11
CA ALA A 27 0.33 -7.36 21.19
C ALA A 27 0.66 -5.87 20.95
N VAL A 28 0.89 -5.13 22.04
CA VAL A 28 1.41 -3.76 22.01
C VAL A 28 2.93 -3.82 22.10
N VAL A 29 3.61 -3.18 21.16
CA VAL A 29 5.07 -3.11 21.10
C VAL A 29 5.54 -1.91 21.93
N VAL A 30 6.49 -2.15 22.83
CA VAL A 30 7.06 -1.12 23.70
C VAL A 30 8.57 -0.98 23.51
N ASP A 31 9.05 0.24 23.65
CA ASP A 31 10.47 0.57 23.69
C ASP A 31 11.10 0.29 25.08
N GLU A 32 12.40 0.54 25.20
CA GLU A 32 13.17 0.32 26.44
C GLU A 32 12.82 1.29 27.58
N PHE A 33 12.17 2.41 27.26
CA PHE A 33 11.74 3.45 28.20
C PHE A 33 10.25 3.33 28.57
N GLY A 34 9.55 2.32 28.04
CA GLY A 34 8.12 2.09 28.25
C GLY A 34 7.20 2.92 27.35
N GLY A 35 7.75 3.55 26.31
CA GLY A 35 6.99 4.18 25.22
C GLY A 35 6.32 3.13 24.34
N ILE A 36 5.22 3.52 23.68
CA ILE A 36 4.48 2.66 22.75
C ILE A 36 5.00 2.94 21.34
N GLU A 37 5.59 1.93 20.71
CA GLU A 37 6.00 1.97 19.30
C GLU A 37 4.82 1.63 18.38
N GLY A 38 3.95 0.69 18.80
CA GLY A 38 2.79 0.33 18.00
C GLY A 38 2.08 -0.95 18.43
N ILE A 39 1.41 -1.59 17.48
CA ILE A 39 0.67 -2.84 17.64
C ILE A 39 1.16 -3.82 16.59
N ILE A 40 1.27 -5.09 16.96
CA ILE A 40 1.60 -6.18 16.06
C ILE A 40 0.59 -7.31 16.20
N THR A 41 0.23 -7.93 15.08
CA THR A 41 -0.73 -9.05 15.03
C THR A 41 -0.07 -10.35 14.59
N MET A 42 -0.70 -11.48 14.90
CA MET A 42 -0.25 -12.79 14.42
C MET A 42 -0.20 -12.83 12.89
N GLU A 43 -1.19 -12.22 12.25
CA GLU A 43 -1.29 -12.10 10.80
C GLU A 43 -0.11 -11.32 10.21
N ASP A 44 0.39 -10.27 10.88
CA ASP A 44 1.57 -9.53 10.39
C ASP A 44 2.81 -10.42 10.35
N ILE A 45 3.02 -11.24 11.39
CA ILE A 45 4.17 -12.14 11.49
C ILE A 45 4.09 -13.26 10.45
N VAL A 46 2.90 -13.84 10.29
CA VAL A 46 2.67 -14.92 9.32
C VAL A 46 2.84 -14.40 7.89
N GLU A 47 2.32 -13.21 7.57
CA GLU A 47 2.46 -12.59 6.24
C GLU A 47 3.93 -12.37 5.88
N GLU A 48 4.75 -11.89 6.82
CA GLU A 48 6.18 -11.66 6.57
C GLU A 48 6.93 -12.96 6.29
N ILE A 49 6.69 -14.00 7.10
CA ILE A 49 7.29 -15.34 6.90
C ILE A 49 6.88 -15.93 5.54
N LEU A 50 5.62 -15.75 5.16
CA LEU A 50 5.10 -16.28 3.89
C LEU A 50 5.57 -15.47 2.68
N SER A 51 5.82 -14.16 2.81
CA SER A 51 6.29 -13.29 1.72
C SER A 51 7.67 -13.68 1.20
N ASP A 52 8.55 -14.18 2.07
CA ASP A 52 9.87 -14.70 1.67
C ASP A 52 9.80 -16.10 1.03
N ALA A 53 8.81 -16.90 1.43
CA ALA A 53 8.68 -18.30 1.03
C ALA A 53 7.83 -18.49 -0.24
N VAL A 54 6.88 -17.59 -0.48
CA VAL A 54 5.98 -17.57 -1.62
C VAL A 54 5.95 -16.13 -2.10
N PRO A 55 6.30 -15.83 -3.37
CA PRO A 55 6.06 -14.50 -3.92
C PRO A 55 4.58 -14.20 -3.68
N GLY A 56 4.31 -13.26 -2.77
CA GLY A 56 2.96 -12.96 -2.33
C GLY A 56 2.12 -12.72 -3.57
N ASP A 57 1.00 -13.46 -3.67
CA ASP A 57 0.03 -13.50 -4.77
C ASP A 57 0.36 -12.42 -5.80
N ASP A 58 1.07 -12.79 -6.88
CA ASP A 58 1.45 -11.87 -7.96
C ASP A 58 0.16 -11.21 -8.43
N VAL A 59 -0.23 -10.08 -7.81
CA VAL A 59 -1.31 -9.25 -8.27
C VAL A 59 -0.79 -8.79 -9.60
N ALA A 60 -1.20 -9.50 -10.65
CA ALA A 60 -0.62 -9.40 -11.96
C ALA A 60 -0.43 -7.91 -12.25
N LEU A 61 0.76 -7.52 -12.67
CA LEU A 61 0.98 -6.16 -13.10
C LEU A 61 0.10 -5.95 -14.33
N TYR A 62 -1.08 -5.36 -14.14
CA TYR A 62 -2.02 -5.08 -15.20
C TYR A 62 -2.15 -3.58 -15.39
N ILE A 63 -2.17 -3.19 -16.65
CA ILE A 63 -2.55 -1.86 -17.14
C ILE A 63 -3.63 -2.13 -18.19
N GLU A 64 -4.88 -2.16 -17.76
CA GLU A 64 -6.01 -2.52 -18.61
C GLU A 64 -6.70 -1.24 -19.15
N PRO A 65 -6.65 -0.98 -20.47
CA PRO A 65 -7.41 0.12 -21.05
C PRO A 65 -8.91 -0.19 -21.01
N LEU A 66 -9.69 0.67 -20.36
CA LEU A 66 -11.16 0.58 -20.32
C LEU A 66 -11.83 1.38 -21.46
N GLY A 67 -11.04 2.08 -22.28
CA GLY A 67 -11.52 3.00 -23.30
C GLY A 67 -11.77 4.42 -22.76
N ASN A 68 -12.01 5.38 -23.66
CA ASN A 68 -12.25 6.80 -23.33
C ASN A 68 -11.17 7.44 -22.44
N GLY A 69 -9.90 7.06 -22.63
CA GLY A 69 -8.79 7.57 -21.83
C GLY A 69 -8.73 7.02 -20.40
N LYS A 70 -9.48 5.94 -20.10
CA LYS A 70 -9.50 5.28 -18.79
C LYS A 70 -8.65 4.02 -18.77
N PHE A 71 -7.98 3.79 -17.64
CA PHE A 71 -7.17 2.60 -17.39
C PHE A 71 -7.46 2.08 -15.99
N LEU A 72 -7.66 0.77 -15.87
CA LEU A 72 -7.66 0.06 -14.60
C LEU A 72 -6.28 -0.54 -14.39
N VAL A 73 -5.61 -0.18 -13.30
CA VAL A 73 -4.20 -0.53 -13.11
C VAL A 73 -3.96 -1.12 -11.73
N SER A 74 -3.05 -2.08 -11.65
CA SER A 74 -2.50 -2.56 -10.39
C SER A 74 -1.75 -1.43 -9.69
N GLY A 75 -1.86 -1.33 -8.36
CA GLY A 75 -1.11 -0.33 -7.58
C GLY A 75 0.42 -0.49 -7.72
N ASN A 76 0.90 -1.68 -8.08
CA ASN A 76 2.31 -1.94 -8.35
C ASN A 76 2.73 -1.60 -9.79
N ALA A 77 1.82 -1.16 -10.66
CA ALA A 77 2.17 -0.80 -12.04
C ALA A 77 3.25 0.30 -12.07
N ARG A 78 4.31 0.08 -12.86
CA ARG A 78 5.44 1.01 -12.95
C ARG A 78 5.03 2.29 -13.67
N LEU A 79 5.56 3.42 -13.20
CA LEU A 79 5.28 4.72 -13.81
C LEU A 79 5.83 4.82 -15.24
N ASP A 80 6.95 4.15 -15.53
CA ASP A 80 7.52 4.04 -16.87
C ASP A 80 6.52 3.36 -17.85
N ASP A 81 6.02 2.18 -17.47
CA ASP A 81 5.07 1.42 -18.27
C ASP A 81 3.76 2.21 -18.46
N LEU A 82 3.28 2.87 -17.40
CA LEU A 82 2.10 3.75 -17.49
C LEU A 82 2.32 4.92 -18.44
N SER A 83 3.51 5.51 -18.44
CA SER A 83 3.84 6.63 -19.32
C SER A 83 3.76 6.23 -20.80
N GLU A 84 4.17 5.00 -21.15
CA GLU A 84 4.02 4.45 -22.51
C GLU A 84 2.54 4.34 -22.93
N HIS A 85 1.67 3.85 -22.04
CA HIS A 85 0.23 3.71 -22.31
C HIS A 85 -0.51 5.05 -22.31
N LEU A 86 -0.05 5.99 -21.47
CA LEU A 86 -0.65 7.30 -21.32
C LEU A 86 -0.20 8.28 -22.41
N GLY A 87 0.97 8.06 -23.01
CA GLY A 87 1.53 8.93 -24.05
C GLY A 87 2.09 10.24 -23.49
N PHE A 88 2.33 10.32 -22.19
CA PHE A 88 3.01 11.41 -21.50
C PHE A 88 3.73 10.87 -20.27
N GLN A 89 4.78 11.57 -19.84
CA GLN A 89 5.53 11.17 -18.65
C GLN A 89 4.82 11.58 -17.36
N ILE A 90 4.79 10.66 -16.40
CA ILE A 90 4.41 10.96 -15.02
C ILE A 90 5.69 11.32 -14.26
N ASP A 91 5.81 12.58 -13.86
CA ASP A 91 6.97 13.06 -13.10
C ASP A 91 6.86 12.69 -11.61
N ALA A 92 7.78 11.86 -11.15
CA ALA A 92 7.82 11.37 -9.77
C ALA A 92 9.24 10.95 -9.36
N GLU A 93 10.00 11.90 -8.80
CA GLU A 93 11.38 11.65 -8.38
C GLU A 93 11.45 10.62 -7.23
N GLY A 94 12.23 9.54 -7.44
CA GLY A 94 12.43 8.49 -6.44
C GLY A 94 11.23 7.56 -6.20
N ILE A 95 10.26 7.54 -7.12
CA ILE A 95 9.05 6.73 -7.01
C ILE A 95 8.89 5.88 -8.26
N ASP A 96 8.76 4.56 -8.08
CA ASP A 96 8.70 3.63 -9.22
C ASP A 96 7.28 3.25 -9.65
N THR A 97 6.28 3.32 -8.76
CA THR A 97 4.94 2.76 -8.98
C THR A 97 3.83 3.79 -8.77
N ILE A 98 2.67 3.57 -9.40
CA ILE A 98 1.50 4.43 -9.25
C ILE A 98 0.93 4.42 -7.82
N GLY A 99 0.95 3.27 -7.15
CA GLY A 99 0.56 3.16 -5.74
C GLY A 99 1.51 3.95 -4.83
N GLY A 100 2.82 3.86 -5.10
CA GLY A 100 3.84 4.66 -4.43
C GLY A 100 3.60 6.16 -4.63
N LEU A 101 3.29 6.59 -5.86
CA LEU A 101 2.99 8.00 -6.15
C LEU A 101 1.79 8.50 -5.36
N VAL A 102 0.70 7.75 -5.34
CA VAL A 102 -0.51 8.11 -4.58
C VAL A 102 -0.23 8.17 -3.07
N PHE A 103 0.47 7.16 -2.54
CA PHE A 103 0.84 7.12 -1.13
C PHE A 103 1.71 8.32 -0.74
N THR A 104 2.78 8.60 -1.50
CA THR A 104 3.68 9.72 -1.23
C THR A 104 2.97 11.07 -1.33
N ARG A 105 2.02 11.21 -2.28
CA ARG A 105 1.27 12.46 -2.45
C ARG A 105 0.30 12.73 -1.31
N LEU A 106 -0.29 11.69 -0.73
CA LEU A 106 -1.28 11.80 0.35
C LEU A 106 -0.66 11.71 1.75
N GLY A 107 0.49 11.03 1.88
CA GLY A 107 1.18 10.80 3.15
C GLY A 107 0.59 9.67 4.00
N TYR A 108 -0.38 8.90 3.48
CA TYR A 108 -1.01 7.78 4.16
C TYR A 108 -1.58 6.79 3.14
N LEU A 109 -1.98 5.59 3.59
CA LEU A 109 -2.68 4.61 2.76
C LEU A 109 -4.16 5.00 2.62
N PRO A 110 -4.62 5.49 1.45
CA PRO A 110 -5.96 6.04 1.31
C PRO A 110 -7.05 4.96 1.29
N PRO A 111 -8.26 5.24 1.79
CA PRO A 111 -9.40 4.34 1.61
C PRO A 111 -9.85 4.28 0.14
N SER A 112 -10.54 3.20 -0.23
CA SER A 112 -11.20 3.06 -1.53
C SER A 112 -12.18 4.22 -1.79
N GLY A 113 -12.20 4.70 -3.02
CA GLY A 113 -12.99 5.86 -3.45
C GLY A 113 -12.27 7.19 -3.32
N THR A 114 -11.10 7.24 -2.66
CA THR A 114 -10.26 8.44 -2.61
C THR A 114 -9.88 8.89 -4.02
N LYS A 115 -9.99 10.19 -4.29
CA LYS A 115 -9.65 10.80 -5.56
C LYS A 115 -8.55 11.83 -5.38
N LEU A 116 -7.65 11.89 -6.35
CA LEU A 116 -6.65 12.93 -6.47
C LEU A 116 -6.42 13.25 -7.94
N GLN A 117 -5.87 14.42 -8.20
CA GLN A 117 -5.57 14.89 -9.54
C GLN A 117 -4.11 15.33 -9.59
N ILE A 118 -3.44 14.90 -10.65
CA ILE A 118 -2.11 15.36 -11.03
C ILE A 118 -2.21 15.93 -12.47
N PRO A 119 -1.16 16.60 -12.98
CA PRO A 119 -1.20 17.11 -14.35
C PRO A 119 -1.60 16.00 -15.33
N HIS A 120 -2.64 16.27 -16.14
CA HIS A 120 -3.15 15.38 -17.19
C HIS A 120 -3.76 14.04 -16.71
N LEU A 121 -3.90 13.81 -15.41
CA LEU A 121 -4.40 12.53 -14.88
C LEU A 121 -5.28 12.71 -13.64
N ALA A 122 -6.52 12.24 -13.73
CA ALA A 122 -7.37 11.99 -12.58
C ALA A 122 -7.16 10.56 -12.09
N ILE A 123 -6.98 10.40 -10.78
CA ILE A 123 -6.65 9.15 -10.13
C ILE A 123 -7.75 8.85 -9.10
N THR A 124 -8.34 7.65 -9.17
CA THR A 124 -9.29 7.16 -8.17
C THR A 124 -8.77 5.84 -7.61
N VAL A 125 -8.56 5.79 -6.30
CA VAL A 125 -8.23 4.56 -5.59
C VAL A 125 -9.45 3.66 -5.61
N ARG A 126 -9.38 2.49 -6.24
CA ARG A 126 -10.50 1.55 -6.34
C ARG A 126 -10.48 0.54 -5.20
N ARG A 127 -9.29 0.04 -4.88
CA ARG A 127 -9.08 -0.90 -3.79
C ARG A 127 -7.75 -0.62 -3.09
N SER A 128 -7.83 -0.47 -1.77
CA SER A 128 -6.67 -0.47 -0.89
C SER A 128 -6.70 -1.71 -0.03
N GLY A 129 -5.58 -2.43 0.00
CA GLY A 129 -5.36 -3.53 0.93
C GLY A 129 -4.92 -3.02 2.30
N ARG A 130 -4.40 -3.93 3.14
CA ARG A 130 -3.91 -3.59 4.48
C ARG A 130 -2.64 -2.73 4.46
N LYS A 131 -1.71 -3.03 3.55
CA LYS A 131 -0.37 -2.41 3.49
C LYS A 131 -0.12 -1.58 2.24
N ARG A 132 -0.93 -1.75 1.19
CA ARG A 132 -0.67 -1.17 -0.14
C ARG A 132 -1.96 -0.83 -0.88
N ILE A 133 -1.86 0.07 -1.84
CA ILE A 133 -2.92 0.31 -2.81
C ILE A 133 -2.87 -0.84 -3.82
N GLU A 134 -4.00 -1.48 -4.09
CA GLU A 134 -4.06 -2.68 -4.93
C GLU A 134 -4.55 -2.36 -6.34
N GLU A 135 -5.56 -1.49 -6.46
CA GLU A 135 -6.18 -1.15 -7.74
C GLU A 135 -6.49 0.34 -7.83
N ILE A 136 -6.18 0.93 -8.98
CA ILE A 136 -6.36 2.34 -9.27
C ILE A 136 -7.08 2.48 -10.61
N LEU A 137 -8.07 3.38 -10.67
CA LEU A 137 -8.67 3.85 -11.91
C LEU A 137 -8.01 5.18 -12.29
N LEU A 138 -7.41 5.20 -13.47
CA LEU A 138 -6.82 6.39 -14.09
C LEU A 138 -7.75 6.91 -15.17
N GLU A 139 -7.87 8.23 -15.28
CA GLU A 139 -8.61 8.92 -16.36
C GLU A 139 -7.76 10.07 -16.88
N LYS A 140 -7.40 10.04 -18.17
CA LYS A 140 -6.70 11.15 -18.83
C LYS A 140 -7.58 12.39 -18.77
N THR A 141 -7.04 13.49 -18.24
CA THR A 141 -7.74 14.77 -18.20
C THR A 141 -7.15 15.72 -19.25
N THR A 142 -8.03 16.40 -19.97
CA THR A 142 -7.63 17.36 -21.01
C THR A 142 -7.33 18.77 -20.47
N ALA A 143 -7.46 19.00 -19.16
CA ALA A 143 -7.35 20.34 -18.59
C ALA A 143 -6.69 20.36 -17.20
N PHE A 144 -5.73 21.27 -17.09
CA PHE A 144 -5.23 21.82 -15.84
C PHE A 144 -6.21 22.93 -15.43
N GLU A 145 -7.09 22.68 -14.46
CA GLU A 145 -7.65 23.78 -13.67
C GLU A 145 -6.83 23.83 -12.38
N ALA A 146 -5.86 24.73 -12.37
CA ALA A 146 -5.28 25.19 -11.12
C ALA A 146 -6.43 25.83 -10.32
N ALA A 147 -6.83 25.20 -9.23
CA ALA A 147 -7.61 25.91 -8.22
C ALA A 147 -6.76 27.09 -7.73
N ALA A 148 -7.29 28.29 -7.94
CA ALA A 148 -6.72 29.58 -7.54
C ALA A 148 -6.59 29.72 -6.02
#